data_AF-A0A536BM79-F1
#
_entry.id   AF-A0A536BM79-F1
#
_cell.length_a   1.000
_cell.length_b   1.000
_cell.length_c   1.000
_cell.angle_alpha   90.00
_cell.angle_beta   90.00
_cell.angle_gamma   90.00
#
_symmetry.space_group_name_H-M   'P 1'
#
loop_
_entity.id
_entity.type
_entity.pdbx_description
1 polymer ?
#
loop_
_entity_poly.entity_id
_entity_poly.type
_entity_poly.pdbx_seq_one_letter_code
_entity_poly.pdbx_strand_id
1 'polypeptide(L)' 'MGQAEAGGQRLSDGERQLLGQARRAVLATIDDRGRPRLVPICFVLDERDDGGVVIWTPIDEKPKVAGRPVG' A
#
# COMPACT_ATOMS: atom_id res chain seq x y z
N MET A 1 10.22 17.96 -3.33
CA MET A 1 10.64 16.56 -3.47
C MET A 1 11.15 16.11 -2.10
N GLY A 2 10.25 15.71 -1.20
CA GLY A 2 10.61 15.31 0.16
C GLY A 2 10.81 13.81 0.20
N GLN A 3 12.06 13.37 0.18
CA GLN A 3 12.39 11.98 0.49
C GLN A 3 12.25 11.83 2.00
N ALA A 4 11.31 11.00 2.45
CA ALA A 4 11.29 10.56 3.84
C ALA A 4 12.54 9.70 4.05
N GLU A 5 13.39 10.12 4.98
CA GLU A 5 14.55 9.36 5.47
C GLU A 5 14.05 8.03 6.05
N ALA A 6 13.97 7.00 5.22
CA ALA A 6 13.62 5.66 5.63
C ALA A 6 14.84 5.03 6.31
N GLY A 7 14.87 5.03 7.64
CA GLY A 7 15.60 3.98 8.36
C GLY A 7 15.07 2.65 7.83
N GLY A 8 15.84 1.98 6.97
CA GLY A 8 15.36 0.90 6.12
C GLY A 8 14.74 -0.21 6.95
N GLN A 9 13.42 -0.26 7.00
CA GLN A 9 12.69 -1.27 7.75
C GLN A 9 12.87 -2.60 7.00
N ARG A 10 13.79 -3.42 7.51
CA ARG A 10 14.10 -4.71 6.92
C ARG A 10 13.11 -5.74 7.44
N LEU A 11 12.48 -6.46 6.52
CA LEU A 11 11.63 -7.59 6.89
C LEU A 11 12.49 -8.73 7.47
N SER A 12 11.90 -9.56 8.31
CA SER A 12 12.40 -10.89 8.64
C SER A 12 12.10 -11.88 7.50
N ASP A 13 12.71 -13.07 7.55
CA ASP A 13 12.46 -14.12 6.56
C ASP A 13 11.01 -14.62 6.61
N GLY A 14 10.42 -14.68 7.81
CA GLY A 14 9.01 -15.05 7.98
C GLY A 14 8.05 -14.02 7.38
N GLU A 15 8.34 -12.73 7.54
CA GLU A 15 7.54 -11.66 6.93
C GLU A 15 7.68 -11.64 5.41
N ARG A 16 8.90 -11.86 4.87
CA ARG A 16 9.12 -12.05 3.43
C ARG A 16 8.30 -13.22 2.90
N GLN A 17 8.36 -14.37 3.58
CA GLN A 17 7.62 -15.56 3.18
C GLN A 17 6.10 -15.32 3.21
N LEU A 18 5.59 -14.66 4.25
CA LEU A 18 4.18 -14.29 4.37
C LEU A 18 3.73 -13.43 3.19
N LEU A 19 4.49 -12.37 2.89
CA LEU A 19 4.15 -11.45 1.79
C LEU A 19 4.27 -12.13 0.42
N GLY A 20 5.30 -12.96 0.21
CA GLY A 20 5.50 -13.69 -1.06
C GLY A 20 4.40 -14.71 -1.37
N GLN A 21 3.71 -15.22 -0.35
CA GLN A 21 2.58 -16.14 -0.52
C GLN A 21 1.23 -15.42 -0.65
N ALA A 22 1.14 -14.16 -0.20
CA ALA A 22 -0.09 -13.38 -0.20
C ALA A 22 -0.30 -12.64 -1.52
N ARG A 23 -1.50 -12.79 -2.12
CA ARG A 23 -1.89 -12.02 -3.33
C ARG A 23 -2.59 -10.70 -3.00
N ARG A 24 -3.03 -10.52 -1.76
CA ARG A 24 -3.84 -9.38 -1.29
C ARG A 24 -3.49 -9.02 0.14
N ALA A 25 -3.65 -7.74 0.49
CA ALA A 25 -3.49 -7.21 1.83
C ALA A 25 -4.64 -6.25 2.18
N VAL A 26 -4.71 -5.83 3.45
CA VAL A 26 -5.59 -4.73 3.88
C VAL A 26 -4.71 -3.53 4.19
N LEU A 27 -4.85 -2.47 3.40
CA LEU A 27 -4.20 -1.17 3.64
C LEU A 27 -5.06 -0.36 4.60
N ALA A 28 -4.51 -0.04 5.77
CA ALA A 28 -5.12 0.89 6.70
C ALA A 28 -4.60 2.31 6.42
N THR A 29 -5.48 3.22 6.01
CA THR A 29 -5.17 4.65 5.88
C THR A 29 -5.85 5.43 7.01
N ILE A 30 -5.41 6.66 7.24
CA ILE A 30 -5.99 7.56 8.23
C ILE A 30 -6.66 8.69 7.45
N ASP A 31 -7.91 9.01 7.79
CA ASP A 31 -8.60 10.16 7.20
C ASP A 31 -8.25 11.51 7.85
N ASP A 32 -8.81 12.58 7.34
CA ASP A 32 -8.62 13.95 7.83
C ASP A 32 -9.04 14.16 9.30
N ARG A 33 -9.80 13.23 9.87
CA ARG A 33 -10.25 13.23 11.26
C ARG A 33 -9.53 12.20 12.13
N GLY A 34 -8.47 11.56 11.63
CA GLY A 34 -7.70 10.59 12.39
C GLY A 34 -8.34 9.19 12.45
N ARG A 35 -9.39 8.91 11.68
CA ARG A 35 -10.10 7.63 11.75
C ARG A 35 -9.50 6.61 10.76
N PRO A 36 -9.30 5.35 11.18
CA PRO A 36 -8.83 4.30 10.26
C PRO A 36 -9.83 4.02 9.14
N ARG A 37 -9.33 3.86 7.92
CA ARG A 37 -10.05 3.34 6.76
C ARG A 37 -9.31 2.12 6.23
N LEU A 38 -10.00 0.99 6.18
CA LEU A 38 -9.43 -0.29 5.72
C LEU A 38 -9.81 -0.51 4.25
N VAL A 39 -8.81 -0.71 3.40
CA VAL A 39 -9.00 -0.92 1.96
C VAL A 39 -8.29 -2.21 1.54
N PRO A 40 -9.00 -3.21 0.98
CA PRO A 40 -8.33 -4.36 0.41
C PRO A 40 -7.55 -3.95 -0.84
N ILE A 41 -6.29 -4.36 -0.92
CA ILE A 41 -5.40 -4.07 -2.05
C ILE A 41 -4.80 -5.36 -2.61
N CYS A 42 -4.55 -5.37 -3.91
CA CYS A 42 -3.56 -6.26 -4.50
C CYS A 42 -2.20 -5.55 -4.44
N PHE A 43 -1.12 -6.31 -4.33
CA PHE A 43 0.20 -5.71 -4.28
C PHE A 43 1.27 -6.59 -4.96
N VAL A 44 2.41 -5.98 -5.24
CA VAL A 44 3.66 -6.64 -5.63
C VAL A 44 4.75 -6.23 -4.65
N LEU A 45 5.59 -7.19 -4.28
CA LEU A 45 6.77 -6.97 -3.44
C LEU A 45 7.98 -6.73 -4.35
N ASP A 46 8.71 -5.65 -4.10
CA ASP A 46 9.94 -5.28 -4.79
C ASP A 46 11.07 -5.20 -3.75
N GLU A 47 11.97 -6.18 -3.80
CA GLU A 47 13.13 -6.29 -2.90
C GLU A 47 14.32 -5.55 -3.51
N ARG A 48 14.96 -4.69 -2.72
CA ARG A 48 16.10 -3.90 -3.15
C ARG A 48 17.42 -4.53 -2.72
N ASP A 49 18.50 -4.21 -3.43
CA ASP A 49 19.85 -4.72 -3.16
C ASP A 49 20.37 -4.33 -1.75
N ASP A 50 19.89 -3.21 -1.20
CA ASP A 50 20.20 -2.76 0.16
C ASP A 50 19.43 -3.54 1.26
N GLY A 51 18.61 -4.52 0.88
CA GLY A 51 17.76 -5.29 1.77
C GLY A 51 16.49 -4.57 2.20
N GLY A 52 16.21 -3.39 1.63
CA GLY A 52 14.94 -2.69 1.75
C GLY A 52 13.84 -3.34 0.92
N VAL A 53 12.60 -2.98 1.22
CA VAL A 53 11.41 -3.54 0.58
C VAL A 53 10.45 -2.43 0.20
N VAL A 54 9.92 -2.51 -1.02
CA VAL A 54 8.85 -1.64 -1.51
C VAL A 54 7.62 -2.49 -1.81
N ILE A 55 6.45 -2.01 -1.39
CA ILE A 55 5.16 -2.61 -1.74
C ILE A 55 4.49 -1.70 -2.76
N TRP A 56 4.25 -2.24 -3.95
CA TRP A 56 3.53 -1.56 -5.02
C TRP A 56 2.07 -2.00 -5.03
N THR A 57 1.13 -1.06 -5.05
CA THR A 57 -0.29 -1.32 -5.31
C THR A 57 -0.74 -0.45 -6.47
N PRO A 58 -1.49 -1.00 -7.44
CA PRO A 58 -2.11 -0.15 -8.45
C PRO A 58 -3.14 0.75 -7.78
N ILE A 59 -3.08 2.05 -8.08
CA ILE A 59 -4.12 3.02 -7.73
C ILE A 59 -4.78 3.43 -9.04
N ASP A 60 -6.04 3.04 -9.22
CA ASP A 60 -6.84 3.46 -10.37
C ASP A 60 -7.33 4.89 -10.11
N GLU A 61 -6.75 5.86 -10.80
CA GLU A 61 -7.24 7.23 -10.82
C GLU A 61 -8.44 7.32 -11.78
N LYS A 62 -9.56 6.66 -11.42
CA LYS A 62 -10.83 7.00 -12.08
C LYS A 62 -11.25 8.40 -11.60
N PRO A 63 -11.73 9.29 -12.48
CA PRO A 63 -12.32 10.53 -12.02
C PRO A 63 -13.53 10.18 -11.13
N LYS A 64 -13.44 10.47 -9.82
CA LYS A 64 -14.56 10.35 -8.88
C LYS A 64 -15.54 11.49 -9.12
N VAL A 65 -16.14 11.57 -10.30
CA VAL A 65 -17.21 12.53 -10.54
C VAL A 65 -18.46 12.03 -9.82
N ALA A 66 -18.57 12.39 -8.54
CA ALA A 66 -19.82 12.33 -7.81
C ALA A 66 -20.75 13.39 -8.38
N GLY A 67 -21.47 13.09 -9.46
CA GLY A 67 -22.26 14.11 -10.14
C GLY A 67 -23.26 13.67 -11.21
N ARG A 68 -23.57 12.37 -11.37
CA ARG A 68 -24.69 11.96 -12.23
C ARG A 68 -25.84 11.46 -11.37
N PRO A 69 -26.95 12.21 -11.23
CA PRO A 69 -28.21 11.63 -10.81
C PRO A 69 -28.60 10.54 -11.82
N VAL A 70 -28.97 9.37 -11.32
CA VAL A 70 -29.77 8.42 -12.10
C VAL A 70 -31.23 8.88 -11.98
N GLY A 71 -31.67 9.65 -12.98
CA GLY A 71 -33.02 10.16 -13.15
C GLY A 71 -33.25 10.51 -14.60
#